data_AF-A0A098LFY4-F1
#
_entry.id   AF-A0A098LFY4-F1
#
_cell.length_a   1.000
_cell.length_b   1.000
_cell.length_c   1.000
_cell.angle_alpha   90.00
_cell.angle_beta   90.00
_cell.angle_gamma   90.00
#
_symmetry.space_group_name_H-M   'P 1'
#
loop_
_entity.id
_entity.type
_entity.pdbx_description
1 polymer ?
#
loop_
_entity_poly.entity_id
_entity_poly.type
_entity_poly.pdbx_seq_one_letter_code
_entity_poly.pdbx_strand_id
1 'polypeptide(L)'
;MLIKYKGVSSTMLRDLAIRLSVTLDMKLSEDILKIFFQEMIKGLSSEELVYLISGLPSFLKPFCYKTRVGFVSDASLKLYHSNKKKITESILQVFEGYLNQEVYMVVKFRRLKQLQRKRFSPNKIKS
;
A
#
# COMPACT_ATOMS: atom_id res chain seq x y z
N MET A 1 -13.56 12.40 -7.36
CA MET A 1 -12.64 13.54 -7.59
C MET A 1 -11.22 12.97 -7.61
N LEU A 2 -10.54 13.01 -8.76
CA LEU A 2 -9.11 12.65 -8.83
C LEU A 2 -8.34 13.62 -7.93
N ILE A 3 -7.59 13.11 -6.96
CA ILE A 3 -6.60 13.94 -6.26
C ILE A 3 -5.67 14.46 -7.37
N LYS A 4 -5.60 15.78 -7.56
CA LYS A 4 -4.69 16.36 -8.56
C LYS A 4 -3.25 16.18 -8.07
N TYR A 5 -2.67 15.02 -8.33
CA TYR A 5 -1.28 14.71 -8.03
C TYR A 5 -0.38 15.62 -8.89
N LYS A 6 0.52 16.38 -8.24
CA LYS A 6 1.57 17.16 -8.91
C LYS A 6 2.92 16.68 -8.40
N GLY A 7 3.92 16.62 -9.28
CA GLY A 7 5.32 16.33 -8.91
C GLY A 7 5.55 14.85 -8.55
N VAL A 8 6.22 14.61 -7.41
CA VAL A 8 6.72 13.29 -6.99
C VAL A 8 5.62 12.22 -6.92
N SER A 9 4.40 12.59 -6.47
CA SER A 9 3.27 11.66 -6.39
C SER A 9 2.85 11.11 -7.76
N SER A 10 2.84 11.96 -8.80
CA SER A 10 2.49 11.55 -10.17
C SER A 10 3.58 10.68 -10.80
N THR A 11 4.86 10.94 -10.54
CA THR A 11 5.95 10.08 -11.05
C THR A 11 5.89 8.71 -10.39
N MET A 12 5.73 8.65 -9.07
CA MET A 12 5.63 7.39 -8.33
C MET A 12 4.42 6.54 -8.77
N LEU A 13 3.25 7.16 -8.94
CA LEU A 13 2.06 6.46 -9.43
C LEU A 13 2.24 5.94 -10.86
N ARG A 14 2.97 6.67 -11.71
CA ARG A 14 3.30 6.24 -13.07
C ARG A 14 4.26 5.05 -13.07
N ASP A 15 5.30 5.10 -12.24
CA ASP A 15 6.25 4.00 -12.08
C ASP A 15 5.56 2.74 -11.56
N LEU A 16 4.61 2.92 -10.64
CA LEU A 16 3.78 1.82 -10.16
C LEU A 16 2.90 1.24 -11.27
N ALA A 17 2.23 2.09 -12.07
CA ALA A 17 1.42 1.62 -13.21
C ALA A 17 2.25 0.78 -14.20
N ILE A 18 3.45 1.26 -14.54
CA ILE A 18 4.40 0.55 -15.42
C ILE A 18 4.76 -0.82 -14.85
N ARG A 19 5.14 -0.89 -13.57
CA ARG A 19 5.51 -2.16 -12.91
C ARG A 19 4.36 -3.13 -12.79
N LEU A 20 3.14 -2.63 -12.61
CA LEU A 20 1.94 -3.45 -12.58
C LEU A 20 1.55 -3.98 -13.96
N SER A 21 2.25 -3.58 -15.04
CA SER A 21 1.98 -3.96 -16.44
C SER A 21 0.55 -3.69 -16.87
N VAL A 22 -0.10 -2.75 -16.19
CA VAL A 22 -1.40 -2.22 -16.57
C VAL A 22 -1.14 -1.01 -17.43
N THR A 23 -1.94 -0.85 -18.49
CA THR A 23 -2.12 0.41 -19.23
C THR A 23 -2.05 1.55 -18.22
N LEU A 24 -1.29 2.63 -18.48
CA LEU A 24 -0.93 3.76 -17.58
C LEU A 24 -2.11 4.35 -16.78
N ASP A 25 -2.71 3.55 -15.91
CA ASP A 25 -3.93 3.81 -15.19
C ASP A 25 -3.53 4.25 -13.79
N MET A 26 -3.40 5.56 -13.69
CA MET A 26 -3.06 6.26 -12.47
C MET A 26 -4.13 6.04 -11.39
N LYS A 27 -5.39 5.85 -11.79
CA LYS A 27 -6.50 5.64 -10.87
C LYS A 27 -6.43 4.24 -10.27
N LEU A 28 -6.12 3.22 -11.07
CA LEU A 28 -5.84 1.88 -10.59
C LEU A 28 -4.65 1.88 -9.63
N SER A 29 -3.56 2.56 -9.98
CA SER A 29 -2.37 2.66 -9.12
C SER A 29 -2.67 3.35 -7.77
N GLU A 30 -3.47 4.41 -7.79
CA GLU A 30 -3.98 5.08 -6.58
C GLU A 30 -4.82 4.13 -5.72
N ASP A 31 -5.76 3.41 -6.33
CA ASP A 31 -6.63 2.45 -5.65
C ASP A 31 -5.80 1.30 -5.02
N ILE A 32 -4.82 0.77 -5.75
CA ILE A 32 -3.89 -0.26 -5.27
C ILE A 32 -3.08 0.24 -4.06
N LEU A 33 -2.57 1.47 -4.09
CA LEU A 33 -1.86 2.05 -2.93
C LEU A 33 -2.79 2.24 -1.73
N LYS A 34 -4.03 2.68 -1.94
CA LYS A 34 -5.03 2.78 -0.86
C LYS A 34 -5.26 1.42 -0.20
N ILE A 35 -5.48 0.37 -0.99
CA ILE A 35 -5.65 -0.99 -0.46
C ILE A 35 -4.42 -1.43 0.32
N PHE A 36 -3.22 -1.17 -0.23
CA PHE A 36 -1.96 -1.51 0.41
C PHE A 36 -1.81 -0.85 1.78
N PHE A 37 -2.00 0.47 1.87
CA PHE A 37 -1.88 1.19 3.13
C PHE A 37 -3.00 0.85 4.12
N GLN A 38 -4.23 0.61 3.65
CA GLN A 38 -5.33 0.14 4.51
C GLN A 38 -5.01 -1.21 5.16
N GLU A 39 -4.43 -2.16 4.42
CA GLU A 39 -3.93 -3.40 5.02
C GLU A 39 -2.69 -3.16 5.92
N MET A 40 -1.81 -2.25 5.48
CA MET A 40 -0.71 -1.62 6.22
C MET A 40 -1.02 -1.38 7.69
N ILE A 41 -2.03 -0.52 7.85
CA ILE A 41 -2.41 0.09 9.12
C ILE A 41 -3.44 -0.73 9.89
N LYS A 42 -4.02 -1.77 9.28
CA LYS A 42 -5.00 -2.61 9.97
C LYS A 42 -4.36 -3.30 11.19
N GLY A 43 -5.00 -3.14 12.34
CA GLY A 43 -4.54 -3.72 13.61
C GLY A 43 -3.39 -2.95 14.27
N LEU A 44 -3.17 -1.70 13.87
CA LEU A 44 -2.28 -0.77 14.56
C LEU A 44 -2.94 -0.15 15.79
N SER A 45 -2.16 0.05 16.86
CA SER A 45 -2.53 1.03 17.89
C SER A 45 -2.47 2.45 17.33
N SER A 46 -3.12 3.39 18.00
CA SER A 46 -3.08 4.81 17.60
C SER A 46 -1.65 5.36 17.58
N GLU A 47 -0.81 4.99 18.56
CA GLU A 47 0.59 5.44 18.66
C GLU A 47 1.44 4.92 17.51
N GLU A 48 1.34 3.62 17.22
CA GLU A 48 2.06 3.01 16.11
C GLU A 48 1.60 3.54 14.74
N LEU A 49 0.30 3.87 14.60
CA LEU A 49 -0.25 4.53 13.41
C LEU A 49 0.37 5.91 13.24
N VAL A 50 0.41 6.72 14.31
CA VAL A 50 1.02 8.05 14.29
C VAL A 50 2.49 7.94 13.91
N TYR A 51 3.24 7.05 14.54
CA TYR A 51 4.66 6.82 14.24
C TYR A 51 4.91 6.46 12.77
N LEU A 52 4.11 5.54 12.23
CA LEU A 52 4.22 5.14 10.82
C LEU A 52 3.90 6.31 9.88
N ILE A 53 2.81 7.04 10.12
CA ILE A 53 2.37 8.13 9.25
C ILE A 53 3.30 9.35 9.36
N SER A 54 3.87 9.62 10.54
CA SER A 54 4.80 10.73 10.74
C SER A 54 6.09 10.54 9.94
N GLY A 55 6.57 9.30 9.82
CA GLY A 55 7.76 8.96 9.04
C GLY A 55 7.54 8.96 7.52
N LEU A 56 6.30 8.84 7.04
CA LEU A 56 6.04 8.81 5.61
C LEU A 56 6.20 10.20 4.97
N PRO A 57 6.75 10.28 3.74
CA PRO A 57 6.73 11.50 2.96
C PRO A 57 5.32 12.05 2.77
N SER A 58 5.21 13.37 2.68
CA SER A 58 3.93 14.10 2.55
C SER A 58 3.06 13.57 1.40
N PHE A 59 3.67 13.13 0.30
CA PHE A 59 2.94 12.59 -0.85
C PHE A 59 2.32 11.21 -0.63
N LEU A 60 2.75 10.44 0.38
CA LEU A 60 2.18 9.13 0.71
C LEU A 60 1.11 9.18 1.79
N LYS A 61 1.13 10.21 2.64
CA LYS A 61 0.15 10.38 3.73
C LYS A 61 -1.30 10.31 3.26
N PRO A 62 -1.70 10.88 2.09
CA PRO A 62 -3.08 10.79 1.60
C PRO A 62 -3.60 9.36 1.41
N PHE A 63 -2.73 8.37 1.17
CA PHE A 63 -3.14 6.96 1.03
C PHE A 63 -3.33 6.23 2.37
N CYS A 64 -2.81 6.80 3.46
CA CYS A 64 -2.84 6.22 4.81
C CYS A 64 -4.10 6.56 5.59
N TYR A 65 -4.71 7.71 5.30
CA TYR A 65 -5.93 8.11 5.98
C TYR A 65 -7.11 7.29 5.44
N LYS A 66 -8.08 6.97 6.32
CA LYS A 66 -9.43 6.59 5.89
C LYS A 66 -10.02 7.79 5.18
N THR A 67 -9.63 8.04 3.93
CA THR A 67 -10.26 9.05 3.11
C THR A 67 -11.70 8.63 2.96
N ARG A 68 -12.62 9.32 3.64
CA ARG A 68 -14.09 9.20 3.47
C ARG A 68 -14.54 9.45 2.02
N VAL A 69 -13.61 9.71 1.10
CA VAL A 69 -13.81 10.35 -0.21
C VAL A 69 -13.36 9.43 -1.37
N GLY A 70 -12.86 8.22 -1.11
CA GLY A 70 -12.34 7.36 -2.17
C GLY A 70 -12.77 5.92 -2.02
N PHE A 71 -13.95 5.57 -2.54
CA PHE A 71 -14.26 4.18 -2.83
C PHE A 71 -13.18 3.63 -3.78
N VAL A 72 -12.59 2.52 -3.35
CA VAL A 72 -11.73 1.68 -4.19
C VAL A 72 -12.66 0.85 -5.07
N SER A 73 -12.38 0.79 -6.36
CA SER A 73 -13.19 -0.04 -7.27
C SER A 73 -13.07 -1.54 -6.95
N ASP A 74 -14.15 -2.29 -7.13
CA ASP A 74 -14.16 -3.76 -6.95
C ASP A 74 -13.11 -4.46 -7.83
N ALA A 75 -12.89 -3.93 -9.04
CA ALA A 75 -11.84 -4.40 -9.94
C ALA A 75 -10.44 -4.26 -9.33
N SER A 76 -10.14 -3.12 -8.70
CA SER A 76 -8.85 -2.89 -8.04
C SER A 76 -8.67 -3.80 -6.82
N LEU A 77 -9.73 -3.99 -6.02
CA LEU A 77 -9.73 -4.93 -4.91
C LEU A 77 -9.46 -6.36 -5.38
N LYS A 78 -10.18 -6.81 -6.42
CA LYS A 78 -10.01 -8.15 -7.00
C LYS A 78 -8.60 -8.34 -7.53
N LEU A 79 -8.09 -7.38 -8.32
CA LEU A 79 -6.72 -7.42 -8.86
C LEU A 79 -5.69 -7.54 -7.72
N TYR A 80 -5.82 -6.68 -6.71
CA TYR A 80 -4.93 -6.66 -5.55
C TYR A 80 -4.91 -8.01 -4.83
N HIS A 81 -6.07 -8.57 -4.50
CA HIS A 81 -6.14 -9.81 -3.74
C HIS A 81 -5.71 -11.03 -4.55
N SER A 82 -6.03 -11.10 -5.84
CA SER A 82 -5.59 -12.18 -6.73
C SER A 82 -4.08 -12.19 -6.97
N ASN A 83 -3.41 -11.02 -6.94
CA ASN A 83 -1.99 -10.89 -7.24
C ASN A 83 -1.18 -10.30 -6.07
N LYS A 84 -1.67 -10.51 -4.84
CA LYS A 84 -1.23 -9.80 -3.64
C LYS A 84 0.28 -9.78 -3.42
N LYS A 85 0.95 -10.91 -3.64
CA LYS A 85 2.40 -11.02 -3.47
C LYS A 85 3.15 -10.16 -4.49
N LYS A 86 2.89 -10.36 -5.79
CA LYS A 86 3.52 -9.61 -6.89
C LYS A 86 3.27 -8.10 -6.78
N ILE A 87 2.05 -7.71 -6.43
CA ILE A 87 1.69 -6.30 -6.23
C ILE A 87 2.41 -5.71 -5.03
N THR A 88 2.47 -6.44 -3.90
CA THR A 88 3.23 -6.00 -2.72
C THR A 88 4.71 -5.81 -3.07
N GLU A 89 5.32 -6.76 -3.79
CA GLU A 89 6.71 -6.67 -4.24
C GLU A 89 6.93 -5.45 -5.16
N SER A 90 6.01 -5.22 -6.09
CA SER A 90 6.06 -4.07 -7.02
C SER A 90 5.99 -2.74 -6.26
N ILE A 91 5.08 -2.61 -5.29
CA ILE A 91 4.96 -1.42 -4.45
C ILE A 91 6.24 -1.18 -3.65
N LEU A 92 6.80 -2.23 -3.03
CA LEU A 92 8.04 -2.10 -2.28
C LEU A 92 9.22 -1.69 -3.17
N GLN A 93 9.32 -2.23 -4.39
CA GLN A 93 10.35 -1.82 -5.36
C GLN A 93 10.19 -0.36 -5.81
N VAL A 94 8.96 0.13 -5.97
CA VAL A 94 8.74 1.56 -6.22
C VAL A 94 9.23 2.35 -5.01
N PHE A 95 8.78 2.01 -3.80
CA PHE A 95 9.10 2.75 -2.59
C PHE A 95 10.60 2.85 -2.29
N GLU A 96 11.40 1.88 -2.70
CA GLU A 96 12.87 1.93 -2.58
C GLU A 96 13.48 3.17 -3.27
N GLY A 97 12.87 3.67 -4.35
CA GLY A 97 13.32 4.89 -5.03
C GLY A 97 12.73 6.20 -4.50
N TYR A 98 11.79 6.14 -3.55
CA TYR A 98 11.00 7.31 -3.10
C TYR A 98 10.98 7.51 -1.58
N LEU A 99 11.36 6.49 -0.80
CA LEU A 99 11.48 6.56 0.65
C LEU A 99 12.95 6.65 1.05
N ASN A 100 13.24 7.32 2.17
CA ASN A 100 14.52 7.14 2.82
C ASN A 100 14.64 5.69 3.35
N GLN A 101 15.87 5.23 3.55
CA GLN A 101 16.13 3.82 3.87
C GLN A 101 15.50 3.37 5.19
N GLU A 102 15.46 4.24 6.19
CA GLU A 102 14.87 3.96 7.49
C GLU A 102 13.35 3.70 7.38
N VAL A 103 12.62 4.62 6.75
CA VAL A 103 11.17 4.51 6.56
C VAL A 103 10.83 3.35 5.63
N TYR A 104 11.64 3.13 4.59
CA TYR A 104 11.51 1.97 3.71
C TYR A 104 11.60 0.65 4.49
N MET A 105 12.59 0.51 5.37
CA MET A 105 12.76 -0.69 6.19
C MET A 105 11.59 -0.92 7.15
N VAL A 106 11.05 0.14 7.76
CA VAL A 106 9.84 0.05 8.60
C VAL A 106 8.64 -0.49 7.80
N VAL A 107 8.38 0.09 6.62
CA VAL A 107 7.27 -0.32 5.74
C VAL A 107 7.45 -1.78 5.29
N LYS A 108 8.65 -2.15 4.83
CA LYS A 108 8.99 -3.49 4.35
C LYS A 108 8.85 -4.53 5.46
N PHE A 109 9.48 -4.30 6.61
CA PHE A 109 9.45 -5.23 7.73
C PHE A 109 8.02 -5.49 8.22
N ARG A 110 7.24 -4.43 8.40
CA ARG A 110 5.85 -4.54 8.83
C ARG A 110 5.02 -5.39 7.86
N ARG A 111 5.15 -5.13 6.56
CA ARG A 111 4.41 -5.85 5.53
C ARG A 111 4.78 -7.33 5.48
N LEU A 112 6.07 -7.65 5.59
CA LEU A 112 6.55 -9.03 5.63
C LEU A 112 6.03 -9.78 6.87
N LYS A 113 6.05 -9.13 8.06
CA LYS A 113 5.50 -9.70 9.30
C LYS A 113 4.01 -10.04 9.16
N GLN A 114 3.22 -9.19 8.50
CA GLN A 114 1.80 -9.46 8.23
C GLN A 114 1.60 -10.65 7.27
N LEU A 115 2.44 -10.80 6.25
CA LEU A 115 2.37 -11.92 5.31
C LEU A 115 2.76 -13.24 5.97
N GLN A 116 3.73 -13.24 6.89
CA GLN A 116 4.15 -14.42 7.65
C GLN A 116 3.09 -14.87 8.67
N ARG A 117 2.47 -13.93 9.41
CA ARG A 117 1.40 -14.24 10.37
C ARG A 117 0.20 -14.94 9.73
N LYS A 118 -0.09 -14.67 8.45
CA LYS A 118 -1.15 -15.38 7.71
C LYS A 118 -0.80 -16.82 7.33
N ARG A 119 0.49 -17.18 7.24
CA ARG A 119 0.92 -18.56 6.96
C ARG A 119 0.87 -19.46 8.20
N PHE A 120 0.90 -18.88 9.40
CA PHE A 120 0.87 -19.59 10.68
C PHE A 120 -0.43 -19.33 11.45
N SER A 121 -1.57 -19.25 10.76
CA SER A 121 -2.85 -19.47 11.45
C SER A 121 -2.99 -20.99 11.58
N PRO A 122 -2.82 -21.59 12.78
CA PRO A 122 -3.09 -23.01 12.94
C PRO A 122 -4.56 -23.20 12.57
N ASN A 123 -4.82 -24.20 11.71
CA ASN A 123 -6.16 -24.70 11.50
C ASN A 123 -6.84 -24.81 12.86
N LYS A 124 -7.97 -24.10 13.02
CA LYS A 124 -8.94 -24.48 14.05
C LYS A 124 -9.33 -25.90 13.71
N ILE A 125 -8.71 -26.86 14.40
CA ILE A 125 -9.24 -28.21 14.55
C ILE A 125 -10.62 -28.00 15.15
N LYS A 126 -11.65 -28.13 14.33
CA LYS A 126 -13.02 -28.21 14.80
C LYS A 126 -13.10 -29.52 15.56
N SER A 127 -13.26 -29.41 16.87
CA SER A 127 -13.73 -30.49 17.73
C SER A 127 -15.22 -30.73 17.51
#